data_AF-A0A478FT89-F1
#
_entry.id   AF-A0A478FT89-F1
#
_cell.length_a   1.000
_cell.length_b   1.000
_cell.length_c   1.000
_cell.angle_alpha   90.00
_cell.angle_beta   90.00
_cell.angle_gamma   90.00
#
_symmetry.space_group_name_H-M   'P 1'
#
loop_
_entity.id
_entity.type
_entity.pdbx_description
1 polymer ?
#
loop_
_entity_poly.entity_id
_entity_poly.type
_entity_poly.pdbx_seq_one_letter_code
_entity_poly.pdbx_strand_id
1 'polypeptide(L)'
;MLTETKITLTVAAAGSNSALVVSINELLKFYFFGSPTEEVVEITENQIFKSVKTSRTRTQTVSPTKSSNFDLRKSNNPNTVIGDRYYKRHKGYFINHLQKYVNSLVAWESTNREWWIEAYEQRKYIIQNQNFNPYVQITGGYDSENYWWAKNLHMNQFCENAYSSRTYFQKHKDQFWLMCTIDGKNPENDDSFGISNATKANFKKGAELEESITYLTLNQAKKTGIINKEIKNKDNFVVYDYSPEWWNWSYTYRFLADKADEKSEFPLSSRFLKASSGWNSELNATTALNVICKDFYEQNDTTSQDEIDDAWRYCSDIGKSSQ
;
A
#
# COMPACT_ATOMS: atom_id res chain seq x y z
N MET A 1 -12.07 51.50 -12.99
CA MET A 1 -11.35 51.88 -11.76
C MET A 1 -12.19 51.40 -10.57
N LEU A 2 -11.56 50.78 -9.56
CA LEU A 2 -12.15 50.08 -8.39
C LEU A 2 -12.39 48.55 -8.54
N THR A 3 -11.53 47.83 -9.26
CA THR A 3 -11.30 46.38 -9.02
C THR A 3 -10.20 46.14 -7.98
N GLU A 4 -9.30 47.11 -7.81
CA GLU A 4 -8.20 47.05 -6.83
C GLU A 4 -8.69 47.24 -5.37
N THR A 5 -9.84 47.87 -5.17
CA THR A 5 -10.36 48.23 -3.84
C THR A 5 -10.89 47.04 -3.03
N LYS A 6 -11.28 45.95 -3.70
CA LYS A 6 -11.71 44.72 -3.00
C LYS A 6 -10.54 43.92 -2.44
N ILE A 7 -9.33 44.12 -2.97
CA ILE A 7 -8.12 43.44 -2.46
C ILE A 7 -7.57 44.19 -1.24
N THR A 8 -7.76 45.51 -1.17
CA THR A 8 -7.24 46.33 -0.04
C THR A 8 -7.98 46.11 1.28
N LEU A 9 -9.26 45.74 1.26
CA LEU A 9 -10.04 45.49 2.49
C LEU A 9 -9.73 44.12 3.12
N THR A 10 -9.41 43.12 2.32
CA THR A 10 -9.17 41.75 2.82
C THR A 10 -7.80 41.60 3.48
N VAL A 11 -6.80 42.39 3.04
CA VAL A 11 -5.45 42.38 3.64
C VAL A 11 -5.41 43.09 5.01
N ALA A 12 -6.37 43.98 5.30
CA ALA A 12 -6.47 44.62 6.62
C ALA A 12 -7.01 43.69 7.71
N ALA A 13 -7.70 42.59 7.34
CA ALA A 13 -8.28 41.65 8.31
C ALA A 13 -7.30 40.54 8.75
N ALA A 14 -6.22 40.31 8.01
CA ALA A 14 -5.26 39.23 8.30
C ALA A 14 -3.96 39.71 8.98
N GLY A 15 -3.77 41.02 9.19
CA GLY A 15 -2.57 41.59 9.79
C GLY A 15 -2.85 42.32 11.11
N SER A 16 -2.75 41.60 12.23
CA SER A 16 -2.25 42.07 13.54
C SER A 16 -2.28 43.57 13.87
N ASN A 17 -3.45 44.23 13.81
CA ASN A 17 -3.76 45.44 14.59
C ASN A 17 -5.27 45.74 14.54
N SER A 18 -5.99 45.29 15.56
CA SER A 18 -7.41 45.62 15.79
C SER A 18 -7.68 47.14 15.79
N ALA A 19 -6.69 47.96 16.13
CA ALA A 19 -6.77 49.42 16.08
C ALA A 19 -6.88 50.00 14.66
N LEU A 20 -6.25 49.37 13.65
CA LEU A 20 -6.32 49.85 12.26
C LEU A 20 -7.68 49.54 11.63
N VAL A 21 -8.26 48.38 11.95
CA VAL A 21 -9.58 47.98 11.46
C VAL A 21 -10.67 48.89 12.03
N VAL A 22 -10.60 49.24 13.32
CA VAL A 22 -11.53 50.21 13.93
C VAL A 22 -11.37 51.59 13.31
N SER A 23 -10.12 52.06 13.12
CA SER A 23 -9.82 53.35 12.48
C SER A 23 -10.34 53.43 11.04
N ILE A 24 -10.16 52.36 10.25
CA ILE A 24 -10.64 52.29 8.87
C ILE A 24 -12.17 52.23 8.82
N ASN A 25 -12.80 51.51 9.75
CA ASN A 25 -14.27 51.47 9.86
C ASN A 25 -14.85 52.84 10.24
N GLU A 26 -14.26 53.54 11.20
CA GLU A 26 -14.65 54.90 11.60
C GLU A 26 -14.46 55.90 10.45
N LEU A 27 -13.35 55.82 9.72
CA LEU A 27 -13.07 56.70 8.59
C LEU A 27 -14.04 56.43 7.41
N LEU A 28 -14.41 55.17 7.17
CA LEU A 28 -15.42 54.80 6.18
C LEU A 28 -16.83 55.25 6.59
N LYS A 29 -17.19 55.15 7.88
CA LYS A 29 -18.46 55.68 8.40
C LYS A 29 -18.56 57.19 8.22
N PHE A 30 -17.48 57.93 8.52
CA PHE A 30 -17.43 59.37 8.30
C PHE A 30 -17.55 59.72 6.81
N TYR A 31 -16.87 58.97 5.94
CA TYR A 31 -16.83 59.23 4.50
C TYR A 31 -18.13 58.88 3.77
N PHE A 32 -18.82 57.80 4.17
CA PHE A 32 -20.04 57.35 3.50
C PHE A 32 -21.33 57.85 4.13
N PHE A 33 -21.37 58.10 5.45
CA PHE A 33 -22.62 58.36 6.16
C PHE A 33 -22.68 59.72 6.86
N GLY A 34 -21.61 60.51 6.87
CA GLY A 34 -21.63 61.95 7.17
C GLY A 34 -22.19 62.36 8.54
N SER A 35 -22.54 61.43 9.44
CA SER A 35 -22.97 61.67 10.82
C SER A 35 -22.94 60.36 11.62
N PRO A 36 -22.58 60.40 12.91
CA PRO A 36 -22.47 59.20 13.74
C PRO A 36 -23.88 58.74 14.11
N THR A 37 -24.33 57.64 13.53
CA THR A 37 -25.48 56.88 14.05
C THR A 37 -24.94 55.76 14.93
N GLU A 38 -25.30 55.80 16.21
CA GLU A 38 -25.04 54.73 17.17
C GLU A 38 -25.96 53.55 16.85
N GLU A 39 -25.49 52.65 15.98
CA GLU A 39 -26.03 51.29 15.92
C GLU A 39 -25.12 50.35 16.71
N VAL A 40 -25.71 49.74 17.74
CA VAL A 40 -25.11 48.67 18.52
C VAL A 40 -24.85 47.50 17.57
N VAL A 41 -23.58 47.13 17.43
CA VAL A 41 -23.16 45.98 16.64
C VAL A 41 -23.65 44.70 17.35
N GLU A 42 -24.80 44.17 16.93
CA GLU A 42 -25.14 42.78 17.24
C GLU A 42 -24.11 41.89 16.53
N ILE A 43 -23.32 41.19 17.34
CA ILE A 43 -22.40 40.14 16.87
C ILE A 43 -23.28 38.97 16.44
N THR A 44 -23.80 39.01 15.21
CA THR A 44 -24.33 37.80 14.57
C THR A 44 -23.18 36.81 14.42
N GLU A 45 -23.25 35.71 15.18
CA GLU A 45 -22.33 34.59 15.06
C GLU A 45 -22.25 34.15 13.59
N ASN A 46 -21.06 34.28 13.02
CA ASN A 46 -20.75 34.07 11.62
C ASN A 46 -20.77 32.55 11.30
N GLN A 47 -21.94 31.93 11.29
CA GLN A 47 -22.11 30.53 10.88
C GLN A 47 -21.85 30.33 9.38
N ILE A 48 -21.86 31.41 8.59
CA ILE A 48 -21.68 31.38 7.13
C ILE A 48 -20.21 31.07 6.74
N PHE A 49 -19.23 31.32 7.60
CA PHE A 49 -17.82 31.03 7.31
C PHE A 49 -17.41 29.56 7.50
N LYS A 50 -18.30 28.67 7.98
CA LYS A 50 -17.99 27.24 8.15
C LYS A 50 -17.88 26.45 6.83
N SER A 51 -18.10 27.05 5.66
CA SER A 51 -18.20 26.28 4.40
C SER A 51 -17.41 26.82 3.20
N VAL A 52 -16.51 27.78 3.36
CA VAL A 52 -15.59 28.12 2.26
C VAL A 52 -14.52 27.03 2.20
N LYS A 53 -14.81 25.95 1.46
CA LYS A 53 -13.86 24.90 1.12
C LYS A 53 -12.86 25.52 0.14
N THR A 54 -11.75 26.04 0.64
CA THR A 54 -10.72 26.65 -0.19
C THR A 54 -10.12 25.60 -1.11
N SER A 55 -10.23 25.85 -2.42
CA SER A 55 -9.78 24.95 -3.47
C SER A 55 -8.25 25.04 -3.59
N ARG A 56 -7.54 23.98 -3.18
CA ARG A 56 -6.10 23.86 -3.41
C ARG A 56 -5.81 23.77 -4.92
N THR A 57 -4.85 24.57 -5.41
CA THR A 57 -4.33 24.41 -6.78
C THR A 57 -3.37 23.23 -6.80
N ARG A 58 -3.90 22.03 -7.03
CA ARG A 58 -3.08 20.81 -7.13
C ARG A 58 -2.65 20.61 -8.57
N THR A 59 -1.38 20.30 -8.79
CA THR A 59 -0.91 19.76 -10.08
C THR A 59 -1.68 18.49 -10.41
N GLN A 60 -1.87 18.21 -11.70
CA GLN A 60 -2.52 16.97 -12.10
C GLN A 60 -1.66 15.78 -11.64
N THR A 61 -2.29 14.86 -10.93
CA THR A 61 -1.66 13.66 -10.36
C THR A 61 -1.39 12.63 -11.47
N VAL A 62 -0.24 11.96 -11.40
CA VAL A 62 0.18 10.96 -12.39
C VAL A 62 -0.40 9.59 -12.02
N SER A 63 -1.47 9.19 -12.71
CA SER A 63 -2.02 7.83 -12.65
C SER A 63 -1.19 6.87 -13.53
N PRO A 64 -1.22 5.55 -13.27
CA PRO A 64 -0.58 4.56 -14.13
C PRO A 64 -1.14 4.62 -15.55
N THR A 65 -0.27 4.50 -16.56
CA THR A 65 -0.68 4.56 -17.98
C THR A 65 -1.23 3.23 -18.48
N LYS A 66 -0.69 2.11 -17.96
CA LYS A 66 -1.15 0.75 -18.21
C LYS A 66 -0.97 -0.07 -16.94
N SER A 67 -1.91 -0.97 -16.66
CA SER A 67 -1.81 -1.94 -15.56
C SER A 67 -2.22 -3.33 -16.02
N SER A 68 -1.60 -4.34 -15.43
CA SER A 68 -1.96 -5.74 -15.63
C SER A 68 -1.75 -6.52 -14.33
N ASN A 69 -2.51 -7.60 -14.16
CA ASN A 69 -2.22 -8.59 -13.13
C ASN A 69 -0.84 -9.23 -13.39
N PHE A 70 -0.09 -9.43 -12.33
CA PHE A 70 1.26 -9.95 -12.35
C PHE A 70 1.44 -11.01 -11.28
N ASP A 71 2.11 -12.09 -11.65
CA ASP A 71 2.42 -13.20 -10.77
C ASP A 71 3.79 -12.97 -10.14
N LEU A 72 3.84 -12.81 -8.81
CA LEU A 72 5.08 -12.63 -8.07
C LEU A 72 5.97 -13.89 -8.06
N ARG A 73 5.40 -15.05 -8.37
CA ARG A 73 6.10 -16.33 -8.36
C ARG A 73 6.95 -16.44 -9.63
N LYS A 74 8.27 -16.58 -9.49
CA LYS A 74 9.13 -16.96 -10.63
C LYS A 74 9.16 -18.47 -10.75
N SER A 75 9.11 -18.96 -12.00
CA SER A 75 9.30 -20.37 -12.30
C SER A 75 10.80 -20.64 -12.51
N ASN A 76 11.53 -20.89 -11.41
CA ASN A 76 12.85 -21.52 -11.51
C ASN A 76 12.64 -23.04 -11.49
N ASN A 77 13.31 -23.77 -12.39
CA ASN A 77 13.19 -25.23 -12.42
C ASN A 77 14.03 -25.84 -11.29
N PRO A 78 13.47 -26.75 -10.48
CA PRO A 78 14.27 -27.50 -9.52
C PRO A 78 15.19 -28.51 -10.23
N ASN A 79 16.20 -28.99 -9.52
CA ASN A 79 17.08 -30.05 -10.02
C ASN A 79 16.38 -31.42 -10.03
N THR A 80 15.41 -31.62 -9.15
CA THR A 80 14.67 -32.89 -9.04
C THR A 80 13.21 -32.63 -8.68
N VAL A 81 12.30 -33.31 -9.37
CA VAL A 81 10.87 -33.36 -9.04
C VAL A 81 10.49 -34.75 -8.54
N ILE A 82 9.37 -34.85 -7.84
CA ILE A 82 8.90 -36.15 -7.31
C ILE A 82 8.65 -37.17 -8.43
N GLY A 83 8.17 -36.70 -9.58
CA GLY A 83 7.90 -37.53 -10.75
C GLY A 83 9.15 -38.09 -11.44
N ASP A 84 10.36 -37.65 -11.06
CA ASP A 84 11.58 -38.09 -11.73
C ASP A 84 11.82 -39.59 -11.59
N ARG A 85 12.27 -40.22 -12.67
CA ARG A 85 12.53 -41.67 -12.70
C ARG A 85 13.48 -42.12 -11.59
N TYR A 86 14.43 -41.27 -11.23
CA TYR A 86 15.46 -41.53 -10.22
C TYR A 86 15.05 -41.20 -8.79
N TYR A 87 13.95 -40.47 -8.61
CA TYR A 87 13.39 -40.18 -7.30
C TYR A 87 12.84 -41.46 -6.66
N LYS A 88 13.09 -41.72 -5.38
CA LYS A 88 12.66 -43.00 -4.74
C LYS A 88 11.89 -42.83 -3.44
N ARG A 89 11.93 -41.65 -2.82
CA ARG A 89 11.48 -41.46 -1.42
C ARG A 89 9.96 -41.52 -1.24
N HIS A 90 9.19 -40.84 -2.08
CA HIS A 90 7.72 -40.81 -1.98
C HIS A 90 7.02 -41.67 -3.01
N LYS A 91 7.61 -42.80 -3.43
CA LYS A 91 6.93 -43.72 -4.35
C LYS A 91 5.89 -44.55 -3.59
N GLY A 92 4.72 -44.76 -4.19
CA GLY A 92 3.70 -45.71 -3.68
C GLY A 92 2.53 -45.07 -2.93
N TYR A 93 1.97 -45.79 -1.96
CA TYR A 93 0.70 -45.43 -1.30
C TYR A 93 0.72 -44.03 -0.64
N PHE A 94 1.85 -43.61 -0.09
CA PHE A 94 1.96 -42.37 0.69
C PHE A 94 1.70 -41.10 -0.12
N ILE A 95 2.01 -41.07 -1.42
CA ILE A 95 1.77 -39.90 -2.29
C ILE A 95 0.57 -40.05 -3.21
N ASN A 96 -0.22 -41.12 -3.05
CA ASN A 96 -1.26 -41.46 -4.02
C ASN A 96 -2.31 -40.35 -4.19
N HIS A 97 -2.58 -39.56 -3.13
CA HIS A 97 -3.47 -38.40 -3.20
C HIS A 97 -2.95 -37.26 -4.08
N LEU A 98 -1.66 -37.26 -4.41
CA LEU A 98 -0.98 -36.27 -5.24
C LEU A 98 -0.38 -36.87 -6.52
N GLN A 99 -0.65 -38.14 -6.82
CA GLN A 99 0.00 -38.88 -7.91
C GLN A 99 -0.14 -38.19 -9.28
N LYS A 100 -1.25 -37.49 -9.52
CA LYS A 100 -1.50 -36.74 -10.77
C LYS A 100 -0.61 -35.51 -10.93
N TYR A 101 -0.04 -35.00 -9.84
CA TYR A 101 0.66 -33.71 -9.79
C TYR A 101 2.15 -33.87 -9.48
N VAL A 102 2.69 -35.09 -9.42
CA VAL A 102 4.08 -35.37 -9.01
C VAL A 102 5.15 -34.67 -9.84
N ASN A 103 4.86 -34.34 -11.10
CA ASN A 103 5.78 -33.59 -11.97
C ASN A 103 5.83 -32.09 -11.64
N SER A 104 4.82 -31.58 -10.94
CA SER A 104 4.73 -30.20 -10.49
C SER A 104 5.28 -30.01 -9.08
N LEU A 105 5.58 -31.10 -8.36
CA LEU A 105 6.00 -31.08 -6.96
C LEU A 105 7.52 -31.20 -6.83
N VAL A 106 8.11 -30.30 -6.04
CA VAL A 106 9.55 -30.27 -5.83
C VAL A 106 9.97 -31.31 -4.81
N ALA A 107 11.04 -32.02 -5.13
CA ALA A 107 11.59 -33.06 -4.29
C ALA A 107 12.32 -32.45 -3.05
N TRP A 108 12.18 -33.10 -1.90
CA TRP A 108 12.69 -32.61 -0.61
C TRP A 108 14.23 -32.56 -0.51
N GLU A 109 14.96 -33.30 -1.32
CA GLU A 109 16.40 -33.54 -1.16
C GLU A 109 17.27 -32.27 -1.16
N SER A 110 18.46 -32.43 -0.58
CA SER A 110 19.52 -31.41 -0.55
C SER A 110 19.95 -30.93 -1.95
N THR A 111 19.73 -31.72 -3.00
CA THR A 111 19.97 -31.31 -4.39
C THR A 111 19.09 -30.12 -4.80
N ASN A 112 17.95 -29.90 -4.16
CA ASN A 112 17.06 -28.76 -4.38
C ASN A 112 17.23 -27.65 -3.33
N ARG A 113 18.27 -27.69 -2.48
CA ARG A 113 18.45 -26.72 -1.39
C ARG A 113 18.35 -25.26 -1.84
N GLU A 114 19.06 -24.91 -2.91
CA GLU A 114 19.05 -23.53 -3.45
C GLU A 114 17.67 -23.14 -3.96
N TRP A 115 17.01 -24.05 -4.69
CA TRP A 115 15.64 -23.84 -5.16
C TRP A 115 14.68 -23.53 -4.00
N TRP A 116 14.73 -24.31 -2.92
CA TRP A 116 13.87 -24.12 -1.75
C TRP A 116 14.09 -22.76 -1.07
N ILE A 117 15.36 -22.33 -0.95
CA ILE A 117 15.71 -21.02 -0.37
C ILE A 117 15.21 -19.88 -1.26
N GLU A 118 15.44 -19.96 -2.56
CA GLU A 118 15.00 -18.95 -3.51
C GLU A 118 13.47 -18.87 -3.59
N ALA A 119 12.80 -20.02 -3.68
CA ALA A 119 11.34 -20.10 -3.71
C ALA A 119 10.74 -19.52 -2.43
N TYR A 120 11.35 -19.78 -1.27
CA TYR A 120 10.93 -19.16 -0.02
C TYR A 120 11.05 -17.65 -0.05
N GLU A 121 12.22 -17.09 -0.36
CA GLU A 121 12.37 -15.63 -0.35
C GLU A 121 11.44 -14.94 -1.36
N GLN A 122 11.19 -15.56 -2.51
CA GLN A 122 10.21 -15.07 -3.48
C GLN A 122 8.76 -15.10 -2.95
N ARG A 123 8.40 -16.14 -2.21
CA ARG A 123 7.01 -16.38 -1.75
C ARG A 123 6.77 -15.88 -0.34
N LYS A 124 7.80 -15.50 0.39
CA LYS A 124 7.79 -15.16 1.83
C LYS A 124 6.72 -14.15 2.17
N TYR A 125 6.62 -13.07 1.39
CA TYR A 125 5.61 -12.06 1.62
C TYR A 125 4.18 -12.63 1.54
N ILE A 126 3.90 -13.47 0.53
CA ILE A 126 2.60 -14.11 0.35
C ILE A 126 2.35 -15.12 1.48
N ILE A 127 3.35 -15.94 1.82
CA ILE A 127 3.27 -16.93 2.91
C ILE A 127 2.89 -16.25 4.23
N GLN A 128 3.49 -15.11 4.54
CA GLN A 128 3.31 -14.42 5.82
C GLN A 128 2.04 -13.58 5.92
N ASN A 129 1.52 -13.09 4.78
CA ASN A 129 0.41 -12.12 4.77
C ASN A 129 -0.92 -12.70 4.30
N GLN A 130 -0.94 -13.89 3.68
CA GLN A 130 -2.20 -14.51 3.31
C GLN A 130 -2.89 -15.21 4.47
N ASN A 131 -4.23 -15.08 4.49
CA ASN A 131 -5.11 -15.74 5.45
C ASN A 131 -5.29 -17.23 5.13
N PHE A 132 -4.23 -18.02 5.32
CA PHE A 132 -4.35 -19.48 5.32
C PHE A 132 -5.05 -19.91 6.59
N ASN A 133 -6.07 -20.75 6.46
CA ASN A 133 -6.74 -21.33 7.63
C ASN A 133 -6.90 -22.84 7.45
N PRO A 134 -6.21 -23.66 8.26
CA PRO A 134 -5.21 -23.32 9.28
C PRO A 134 -3.84 -22.95 8.69
N TYR A 135 -3.18 -21.97 9.31
CA TYR A 135 -1.84 -21.51 8.94
C TYR A 135 -0.75 -22.32 9.63
N VAL A 136 0.31 -22.66 8.88
CA VAL A 136 1.56 -23.18 9.42
C VAL A 136 2.63 -22.13 9.28
N GLN A 137 3.28 -21.77 10.38
CA GLN A 137 4.40 -20.83 10.35
C GLN A 137 5.61 -21.47 9.69
N ILE A 138 6.15 -20.78 8.68
CA ILE A 138 7.32 -21.22 7.92
C ILE A 138 8.46 -20.25 8.18
N THR A 139 9.61 -20.76 8.63
CA THR A 139 10.75 -19.92 9.04
C THR A 139 11.83 -19.78 7.99
N GLY A 140 11.85 -20.65 6.98
CA GLY A 140 12.83 -20.64 5.90
C GLY A 140 12.49 -21.61 4.77
N GLY A 141 13.34 -21.64 3.74
CA GLY A 141 13.13 -22.51 2.58
C GLY A 141 13.56 -23.96 2.78
N TYR A 142 14.77 -24.19 3.28
CA TYR A 142 15.36 -25.53 3.37
C TYR A 142 15.98 -25.80 4.73
N ASP A 143 15.71 -27.00 5.25
CA ASP A 143 16.43 -27.58 6.39
C ASP A 143 16.61 -29.09 6.17
N SER A 144 17.78 -29.61 6.52
CA SER A 144 18.12 -31.04 6.44
C SER A 144 17.54 -31.87 7.57
N GLU A 145 17.13 -31.25 8.68
CA GLU A 145 16.51 -31.95 9.80
C GLU A 145 15.15 -32.55 9.40
N ASN A 146 14.78 -33.65 10.05
CA ASN A 146 13.49 -34.28 9.82
C ASN A 146 12.37 -33.46 10.48
N TYR A 147 11.26 -33.27 9.78
CA TYR A 147 10.15 -32.43 10.22
C TYR A 147 9.51 -32.89 11.54
N TRP A 148 9.62 -34.17 11.91
CA TRP A 148 9.12 -34.70 13.19
C TRP A 148 9.77 -34.09 14.42
N TRP A 149 11.01 -33.58 14.29
CA TRP A 149 11.77 -32.99 15.39
C TRP A 149 11.86 -31.47 15.30
N ALA A 150 11.33 -30.89 14.22
CA ALA A 150 11.46 -29.48 13.91
C ALA A 150 10.49 -28.65 14.79
N LYS A 151 11.04 -27.76 15.62
CA LYS A 151 10.24 -26.77 16.36
C LYS A 151 9.61 -25.73 15.44
N ASN A 152 10.30 -25.41 14.35
CA ASN A 152 9.88 -24.50 13.31
C ASN A 152 10.04 -25.20 11.96
N LEU A 153 9.03 -25.14 11.09
CA LEU A 153 9.07 -25.82 9.81
C LEU A 153 9.68 -24.92 8.73
N HIS A 154 10.58 -25.51 7.95
CA HIS A 154 11.00 -24.96 6.66
C HIS A 154 10.06 -25.43 5.54
N MET A 155 10.06 -24.75 4.38
CA MET A 155 9.17 -25.09 3.26
C MET A 155 9.32 -26.56 2.84
N ASN A 156 10.56 -27.04 2.69
CA ASN A 156 10.80 -28.43 2.31
C ASN A 156 10.20 -29.42 3.34
N GLN A 157 10.41 -29.20 4.64
CA GLN A 157 9.86 -30.01 5.72
C GLN A 157 8.33 -30.00 5.77
N PHE A 158 7.72 -28.84 5.56
CA PHE A 158 6.27 -28.70 5.44
C PHE A 158 5.71 -29.52 4.26
N CYS A 159 6.37 -29.42 3.11
CA CYS A 159 6.00 -30.17 1.91
C CYS A 159 6.15 -31.68 2.10
N GLU A 160 7.23 -32.14 2.72
CA GLU A 160 7.44 -33.55 3.08
C GLU A 160 6.29 -34.15 3.89
N ASN A 161 5.81 -33.40 4.90
CA ASN A 161 4.67 -33.83 5.72
C ASN A 161 3.39 -33.91 4.88
N ALA A 162 3.13 -32.92 4.03
CA ALA A 162 1.97 -32.92 3.15
C ALA A 162 2.02 -34.02 2.06
N TYR A 163 3.21 -34.35 1.57
CA TYR A 163 3.40 -35.45 0.62
C TYR A 163 3.07 -36.80 1.22
N SER A 164 3.37 -37.00 2.50
CA SER A 164 3.16 -38.28 3.21
C SER A 164 1.81 -38.39 3.91
N SER A 165 1.12 -37.26 4.19
CA SER A 165 -0.14 -37.22 4.91
C SER A 165 -1.25 -36.54 4.12
N ARG A 166 -2.19 -37.33 3.60
CA ARG A 166 -3.38 -36.84 2.90
C ARG A 166 -4.20 -35.86 3.75
N THR A 167 -4.37 -36.16 5.03
CA THR A 167 -5.14 -35.30 5.95
C THR A 167 -4.44 -33.96 6.15
N TYR A 168 -3.11 -33.96 6.29
CA TYR A 168 -2.33 -32.73 6.44
C TYR A 168 -2.38 -31.89 5.17
N PHE A 169 -2.21 -32.51 4.00
CA PHE A 169 -2.39 -31.85 2.70
C PHE A 169 -3.76 -31.19 2.56
N GLN A 170 -4.86 -31.93 2.81
CA GLN A 170 -6.21 -31.37 2.68
C GLN A 170 -6.45 -30.21 3.63
N LYS A 171 -5.88 -30.29 4.84
CA LYS A 171 -5.98 -29.25 5.86
C LYS A 171 -5.21 -27.98 5.46
N HIS A 172 -4.08 -28.09 4.77
CA HIS A 172 -3.20 -26.96 4.43
C HIS A 172 -3.05 -26.73 2.93
N LYS A 173 -4.09 -27.06 2.16
CA LYS A 173 -4.05 -27.20 0.70
C LYS A 173 -3.57 -25.95 -0.05
N ASP A 174 -4.09 -24.78 0.30
CA ASP A 174 -3.70 -23.53 -0.37
C ASP A 174 -2.24 -23.17 -0.08
N GLN A 175 -1.82 -23.35 1.17
CA GLN A 175 -0.44 -23.12 1.59
C GLN A 175 0.52 -24.13 0.92
N PHE A 176 0.06 -25.37 0.77
CA PHE A 176 0.76 -26.43 0.05
C PHE A 176 0.98 -26.08 -1.40
N TRP A 177 -0.05 -25.66 -2.12
CA TRP A 177 0.10 -25.30 -3.52
C TRP A 177 0.99 -24.08 -3.70
N LEU A 178 0.97 -23.11 -2.79
CA LEU A 178 1.92 -22.01 -2.83
C LEU A 178 3.37 -22.49 -2.65
N MET A 179 3.61 -23.41 -1.73
CA MET A 179 4.96 -23.75 -1.30
C MET A 179 5.62 -24.89 -2.07
N CYS A 180 4.85 -25.92 -2.39
CA CYS A 180 5.40 -27.22 -2.77
C CYS A 180 5.45 -27.44 -4.28
N THR A 181 4.78 -26.59 -5.06
CA THR A 181 4.87 -26.64 -6.52
C THR A 181 5.97 -25.75 -7.07
N ILE A 182 6.46 -26.14 -8.25
CA ILE A 182 7.51 -25.43 -8.99
C ILE A 182 7.12 -23.97 -9.24
N ASP A 183 5.89 -23.73 -9.66
CA ASP A 183 5.36 -22.42 -10.00
C ASP A 183 4.56 -21.77 -8.85
N GLY A 184 4.38 -22.48 -7.73
CA GLY A 184 3.56 -22.06 -6.60
C GLY A 184 2.07 -21.94 -6.96
N LYS A 185 1.63 -22.61 -8.03
CA LYS A 185 0.24 -22.63 -8.51
C LYS A 185 -0.48 -23.90 -8.04
N ASN A 186 -1.80 -23.80 -7.93
CA ASN A 186 -2.66 -24.95 -7.70
C ASN A 186 -3.00 -25.59 -9.06
N PRO A 187 -2.47 -26.78 -9.39
CA PRO A 187 -2.73 -27.45 -10.67
C PRO A 187 -4.15 -28.04 -10.76
N GLU A 188 -4.94 -27.98 -9.68
CA GLU A 188 -6.33 -28.43 -9.68
C GLU A 188 -7.31 -27.36 -10.21
N ASN A 189 -6.90 -26.10 -10.24
CA ASN A 189 -7.74 -24.97 -10.65
C ASN A 189 -7.02 -24.15 -11.74
N ASP A 190 -7.73 -23.81 -12.81
CA ASP A 190 -7.19 -22.94 -13.87
C ASP A 190 -6.93 -21.51 -13.40
N ASP A 191 -7.58 -21.08 -12.32
CA ASP A 191 -7.45 -19.72 -11.78
C ASP A 191 -6.20 -19.58 -10.89
N SER A 192 -5.05 -19.72 -11.53
CA SER A 192 -3.74 -19.78 -10.88
C SER A 192 -3.33 -18.51 -10.12
N PHE A 193 -4.04 -17.39 -10.32
CA PHE A 193 -3.82 -16.11 -9.63
C PHE A 193 -4.45 -16.02 -8.24
N GLY A 194 -5.38 -16.92 -7.87
CA GLY A 194 -6.11 -16.83 -6.60
C GLY A 194 -5.23 -16.86 -5.33
N ILE A 195 -4.01 -17.41 -5.45
CA ILE A 195 -3.04 -17.52 -4.35
C ILE A 195 -2.02 -16.37 -4.37
N SER A 196 -1.84 -15.64 -5.47
CA SER A 196 -0.94 -14.48 -5.53
C SER A 196 -1.30 -13.61 -6.72
N ASN A 197 -1.83 -12.42 -6.44
CA ASN A 197 -2.08 -11.42 -7.47
C ASN A 197 -1.40 -10.11 -7.07
N ALA A 198 -0.48 -9.64 -7.90
CA ALA A 198 0.11 -8.31 -7.80
C ALA A 198 -0.27 -7.46 -9.00
N THR A 199 -0.15 -6.15 -8.86
CA THR A 199 -0.31 -5.24 -9.99
C THR A 199 1.06 -4.86 -10.53
N LYS A 200 1.26 -5.05 -11.83
CA LYS A 200 2.37 -4.44 -12.55
C LYS A 200 1.83 -3.30 -13.39
N ALA A 201 2.34 -2.09 -13.18
CA ALA A 201 1.87 -0.92 -13.88
C ALA A 201 3.02 -0.03 -14.36
N ASN A 202 2.78 0.70 -15.44
CA ASN A 202 3.71 1.68 -15.97
C ASN A 202 3.43 3.05 -15.38
N PHE A 203 4.47 3.67 -14.83
CA PHE A 203 4.40 4.98 -14.21
C PHE A 203 5.37 5.93 -14.91
N LYS A 204 4.95 7.18 -15.11
CA LYS A 204 5.82 8.19 -15.73
C LYS A 204 6.94 8.61 -14.78
N LYS A 205 8.11 8.85 -15.35
CA LYS A 205 9.35 9.31 -14.72
C LYS A 205 9.76 10.65 -15.37
N GLY A 206 8.96 11.68 -15.16
CA GLY A 206 9.07 12.96 -15.87
C GLY A 206 8.28 13.00 -17.18
N ALA A 207 8.76 13.77 -18.18
CA ALA A 207 8.00 14.08 -19.38
C ALA A 207 7.81 12.89 -20.34
N GLU A 208 8.83 12.03 -20.50
CA GLU A 208 8.83 11.02 -21.58
C GLU A 208 9.25 9.60 -21.15
N LEU A 209 9.78 9.42 -19.94
CA LEU A 209 10.22 8.10 -19.48
C LEU A 209 9.09 7.38 -18.73
N GLU A 210 8.94 6.08 -18.96
CA GLU A 210 8.07 5.21 -18.15
C GLU A 210 8.92 4.16 -17.43
N GLU A 211 8.53 3.83 -16.20
CA GLU A 211 9.08 2.76 -15.38
C GLU A 211 7.97 1.77 -15.02
N SER A 212 8.24 0.48 -15.20
CA SER A 212 7.29 -0.57 -14.87
C SER A 212 7.53 -1.04 -13.45
N ILE A 213 6.58 -0.78 -12.55
CA ILE A 213 6.68 -1.07 -11.12
C ILE A 213 5.69 -2.16 -10.76
N THR A 214 6.14 -3.14 -9.97
CA THR A 214 5.30 -4.19 -9.41
C THR A 214 5.00 -3.89 -7.95
N TYR A 215 3.73 -3.82 -7.58
CA TYR A 215 3.27 -3.53 -6.23
C TYR A 215 2.05 -4.36 -5.85
N LEU A 216 1.73 -4.36 -4.56
CA LEU A 216 0.53 -5.00 -4.01
C LEU A 216 -0.38 -3.93 -3.42
N THR A 217 -1.67 -4.08 -3.62
CA THR A 217 -2.68 -3.25 -2.97
C THR A 217 -3.03 -3.86 -1.60
N LEU A 218 -3.66 -3.08 -0.72
CA LEU A 218 -4.08 -3.56 0.60
C LEU A 218 -5.01 -4.78 0.50
N ASN A 219 -5.87 -4.80 -0.52
CA ASN A 219 -6.76 -5.94 -0.77
C ASN A 219 -5.98 -7.17 -1.28
N GLN A 220 -5.08 -6.98 -2.25
CA GLN A 220 -4.23 -8.07 -2.78
C GLN A 220 -3.34 -8.70 -1.72
N ALA A 221 -2.76 -7.88 -0.84
CA ALA A 221 -1.93 -8.33 0.27
C ALA A 221 -2.73 -8.95 1.43
N LYS A 222 -4.08 -8.89 1.40
CA LYS A 222 -4.99 -9.38 2.45
C LYS A 222 -4.66 -8.85 3.86
N LYS A 223 -4.10 -7.64 3.95
CA LYS A 223 -3.65 -7.05 5.23
C LYS A 223 -4.81 -6.88 6.20
N THR A 224 -4.63 -7.41 7.40
CA THR A 224 -5.50 -7.19 8.57
C THR A 224 -5.07 -5.93 9.32
N GLY A 225 -5.90 -5.41 10.24
CA GLY A 225 -5.57 -4.20 11.01
C GLY A 225 -5.81 -2.87 10.27
N ILE A 226 -6.28 -2.90 9.03
CA ILE A 226 -6.69 -1.70 8.28
C ILE A 226 -8.06 -1.24 8.79
N ILE A 227 -8.05 -0.29 9.73
CA ILE A 227 -9.25 0.18 10.45
C ILE A 227 -9.74 1.56 10.02
N ASN A 228 -8.95 2.34 9.27
CA ASN A 228 -9.40 3.66 8.82
C ASN A 228 -10.58 3.54 7.85
N LYS A 229 -11.73 4.10 8.24
CA LYS A 229 -13.00 4.02 7.51
C LYS A 229 -13.05 4.86 6.23
N GLU A 230 -12.14 5.83 6.10
CA GLU A 230 -12.05 6.69 4.91
C GLU A 230 -11.45 5.95 3.69
N ILE A 231 -10.84 4.79 3.93
CA ILE A 231 -10.34 3.88 2.90
C ILE A 231 -11.49 3.00 2.42
N LYS A 232 -12.42 3.62 1.67
CA LYS A 232 -13.59 2.92 1.12
C LYS A 232 -13.22 1.90 0.04
N ASN A 233 -12.17 2.18 -0.73
CA ASN A 233 -11.69 1.29 -1.78
C ASN A 233 -10.23 0.88 -1.53
N LYS A 234 -10.06 -0.26 -0.86
CA LYS A 234 -8.74 -0.85 -0.55
C LYS A 234 -8.00 -1.37 -1.78
N ASP A 235 -8.67 -1.49 -2.93
CA ASP A 235 -8.06 -1.99 -4.16
C ASP A 235 -7.07 -1.02 -4.78
N ASN A 236 -7.13 0.25 -4.43
CA ASN A 236 -6.23 1.27 -4.98
C ASN A 236 -5.08 1.62 -4.03
N PHE A 237 -5.21 1.36 -2.73
CA PHE A 237 -4.17 1.71 -1.76
C PHE A 237 -3.05 0.70 -1.77
N VAL A 238 -1.81 1.17 -1.91
CA VAL A 238 -0.63 0.31 -1.97
C VAL A 238 -0.20 -0.09 -0.57
N VAL A 239 0.18 -1.37 -0.42
CA VAL A 239 0.62 -1.91 0.87
C VAL A 239 1.99 -1.36 1.28
N TYR A 240 2.13 -1.04 2.56
CA TYR A 240 3.26 -0.27 3.09
C TYR A 240 4.56 -1.05 3.29
N ASP A 241 4.53 -2.39 3.23
CA ASP A 241 5.66 -3.25 3.60
C ASP A 241 6.07 -4.26 2.53
N TYR A 242 5.62 -4.09 1.28
CA TYR A 242 5.96 -5.02 0.21
C TYR A 242 7.27 -4.68 -0.51
N SER A 243 7.36 -3.53 -1.19
CA SER A 243 8.55 -3.17 -1.99
C SER A 243 8.86 -1.67 -1.94
N PRO A 244 10.16 -1.29 -1.91
CA PRO A 244 10.58 0.12 -1.87
C PRO A 244 10.33 0.87 -3.18
N GLU A 245 10.24 0.16 -4.31
CA GLU A 245 10.18 0.73 -5.66
C GLU A 245 9.03 1.72 -5.81
N TRP A 246 7.82 1.28 -5.45
CA TRP A 246 6.62 2.11 -5.57
C TRP A 246 6.65 3.32 -4.63
N TRP A 247 7.08 3.11 -3.38
CA TRP A 247 7.13 4.17 -2.37
C TRP A 247 8.15 5.26 -2.72
N ASN A 248 9.32 4.87 -3.23
CA ASN A 248 10.33 5.80 -3.71
C ASN A 248 9.88 6.54 -4.98
N TRP A 249 9.16 5.85 -5.89
CA TRP A 249 8.57 6.48 -7.06
C TRP A 249 7.51 7.52 -6.66
N SER A 250 6.56 7.16 -5.79
CA SER A 250 5.49 8.05 -5.32
C SER A 250 6.07 9.27 -4.63
N TYR A 251 7.08 9.07 -3.77
CA TYR A 251 7.79 10.16 -3.11
C TYR A 251 8.47 11.10 -4.11
N THR A 252 9.22 10.56 -5.08
CA THR A 252 10.02 11.38 -6.00
C THR A 252 9.15 12.13 -7.02
N TYR A 253 8.16 11.46 -7.61
CA TYR A 253 7.44 11.98 -8.77
C TYR A 253 6.05 12.53 -8.45
N ARG A 254 5.51 12.26 -7.27
CA ARG A 254 4.28 12.92 -6.79
C ARG A 254 4.61 13.89 -5.67
N PHE A 255 5.11 13.38 -4.54
CA PHE A 255 5.27 14.20 -3.35
C PHE A 255 6.25 15.37 -3.53
N LEU A 256 7.47 15.11 -4.03
CA LEU A 256 8.45 16.18 -4.25
C LEU A 256 8.04 17.13 -5.38
N ALA A 257 7.37 16.62 -6.43
CA ALA A 257 6.85 17.45 -7.52
C ALA A 257 5.79 18.43 -6.99
N ASP A 258 4.85 17.93 -6.20
CA ASP A 258 3.81 18.76 -5.57
C ASP A 258 4.42 19.78 -4.62
N LYS A 259 5.38 19.37 -3.79
CA LYS A 259 6.09 20.24 -2.84
C LYS A 259 6.90 21.34 -3.54
N ALA A 260 7.44 21.07 -4.73
CA ALA A 260 8.20 22.05 -5.52
C ALA A 260 7.27 23.04 -6.26
N ASP A 261 6.11 22.57 -6.71
CA ASP A 261 5.10 23.38 -7.41
C ASP A 261 4.06 24.03 -6.46
N GLU A 262 4.21 23.81 -5.14
CA GLU A 262 3.31 24.33 -4.10
C GLU A 262 3.41 25.85 -4.00
N LYS A 263 2.59 26.56 -4.78
CA LYS A 263 2.37 28.02 -4.66
C LYS A 263 1.26 28.37 -3.66
N SER A 264 0.77 27.37 -2.92
CA SER A 264 -0.50 27.38 -2.20
C SER A 264 -0.33 27.87 -0.75
N GLU A 265 -1.28 28.69 -0.27
CA GLU A 265 -1.48 28.99 1.18
C GLU A 265 -2.00 27.78 1.98
N PHE A 266 -2.25 26.63 1.31
CA PHE A 266 -2.79 25.41 1.90
C PHE A 266 -1.75 24.29 1.88
N PRO A 267 -1.10 24.00 3.03
CA PRO A 267 0.00 23.05 3.09
C PRO A 267 -0.50 21.61 3.05
N LEU A 268 0.36 20.71 2.57
CA LEU A 268 0.36 19.29 2.94
C LEU A 268 -0.07 19.11 4.41
N SER A 269 -0.85 18.07 4.68
CA SER A 269 -1.23 17.74 6.05
C SER A 269 0.01 17.55 6.92
N SER A 270 -0.13 17.85 8.22
CA SER A 270 0.99 17.89 9.17
C SER A 270 1.82 16.60 9.23
N ARG A 271 1.21 15.45 8.88
CA ARG A 271 1.90 14.16 8.78
C ARG A 271 2.71 14.03 7.50
N PHE A 272 2.10 14.31 6.34
CA PHE A 272 2.79 14.20 5.06
C PHE A 272 3.90 15.24 4.90
N LEU A 273 3.80 16.41 5.57
CA LEU A 273 4.89 17.39 5.64
C LEU A 273 6.20 16.81 6.21
N LYS A 274 6.11 15.81 7.08
CA LYS A 274 7.27 15.18 7.74
C LYS A 274 7.95 14.15 6.85
N ALA A 275 7.39 13.84 5.67
CA ALA A 275 7.99 12.87 4.76
C ALA A 275 9.37 13.35 4.28
N SER A 276 10.41 12.57 4.58
CA SER A 276 11.80 12.81 4.19
C SER A 276 12.35 11.76 3.22
N SER A 277 11.65 10.64 3.07
CA SER A 277 11.99 9.55 2.15
C SER A 277 10.74 8.80 1.70
N GLY A 278 10.84 8.03 0.63
CA GLY A 278 9.74 7.16 0.19
C GLY A 278 9.60 5.92 1.06
N TRP A 279 10.70 5.21 1.31
CA TRP A 279 10.70 3.92 1.98
C TRP A 279 11.52 3.91 3.28
N ASN A 280 11.01 3.19 4.27
CA ASN A 280 11.78 2.67 5.40
C ASN A 280 11.31 1.24 5.74
N SER A 281 12.26 0.32 5.87
CA SER A 281 12.00 -1.06 6.31
C SER A 281 11.62 -1.14 7.79
N GLU A 282 12.04 -0.17 8.60
CA GLU A 282 11.64 -0.03 9.99
C GLU A 282 10.31 0.72 10.09
N LEU A 283 9.22 -0.03 10.30
CA LEU A 283 7.85 0.50 10.34
C LEU A 283 7.54 1.37 11.58
N ASN A 284 8.52 1.59 12.45
CA ASN A 284 8.43 2.48 13.61
C ASN A 284 8.92 3.90 13.29
N ALA A 285 9.49 4.14 12.10
CA ALA A 285 10.03 5.44 11.71
C ALA A 285 8.92 6.40 11.26
N THR A 286 8.89 7.62 11.76
CA THR A 286 7.75 8.54 11.52
C THR A 286 7.86 9.40 10.25
N THR A 287 8.92 9.23 9.44
CA THR A 287 9.26 10.19 8.37
C THR A 287 9.32 9.58 6.97
N ALA A 288 9.11 8.28 6.81
CA ALA A 288 9.05 7.66 5.48
C ALA A 288 7.60 7.59 4.99
N LEU A 289 7.39 7.81 3.70
CA LEU A 289 6.06 7.86 3.09
C LEU A 289 5.28 6.55 3.32
N ASN A 290 5.94 5.40 3.21
CA ASN A 290 5.31 4.10 3.47
C ASN A 290 4.81 3.97 4.92
N VAL A 291 5.56 4.49 5.89
CA VAL A 291 5.14 4.45 7.31
C VAL A 291 4.05 5.47 7.60
N ILE A 292 4.12 6.68 7.03
CA ILE A 292 3.04 7.66 7.14
C ILE A 292 1.73 7.09 6.61
N CYS A 293 1.78 6.40 5.47
CA CYS A 293 0.60 5.74 4.91
C CYS A 293 0.14 4.54 5.75
N LYS A 294 1.06 3.75 6.33
CA LYS A 294 0.72 2.71 7.33
C LYS A 294 -0.09 3.31 8.48
N ASP A 295 0.41 4.39 9.09
CA ASP A 295 -0.25 5.05 10.22
C ASP A 295 -1.62 5.60 9.82
N PHE A 296 -1.74 6.15 8.60
CA PHE A 296 -3.03 6.55 8.04
C PHE A 296 -3.97 5.35 7.85
N TYR A 297 -3.49 4.18 7.45
CA TYR A 297 -4.34 2.99 7.26
C TYR A 297 -4.83 2.37 8.58
N GLU A 298 -3.99 2.42 9.60
CA GLU A 298 -4.18 1.74 10.88
C GLU A 298 -4.79 2.65 11.96
N GLN A 299 -5.03 3.94 11.67
CA GLN A 299 -5.67 4.83 12.62
C GLN A 299 -7.19 4.65 12.69
N ASN A 300 -7.73 4.84 13.91
CA ASN A 300 -9.17 4.84 14.17
C ASN A 300 -9.77 6.26 14.27
N ASP A 301 -8.91 7.29 14.25
CA ASP A 301 -9.29 8.66 14.56
C ASP A 301 -9.91 9.40 13.36
N THR A 302 -10.67 10.46 13.69
CA THR A 302 -11.22 11.39 12.70
C THR A 302 -10.09 11.98 11.87
N THR A 303 -10.05 11.65 10.59
CA THR A 303 -9.01 12.15 9.70
C THR A 303 -9.46 13.46 9.05
N SER A 304 -8.57 14.45 9.00
CA SER A 304 -8.89 15.69 8.27
C SER A 304 -9.04 15.39 6.77
N GLN A 305 -9.91 16.15 6.08
CA GLN A 305 -10.08 15.99 4.62
C GLN A 305 -8.76 16.16 3.87
N ASP A 306 -7.90 17.05 4.36
CA ASP A 306 -6.59 17.31 3.79
C ASP A 306 -5.68 16.07 3.84
N GLU A 307 -5.69 15.36 4.97
CA GLU A 307 -4.93 14.12 5.13
C GLU A 307 -5.52 12.96 4.32
N ILE A 308 -6.86 12.89 4.18
CA ILE A 308 -7.51 11.91 3.29
C ILE A 308 -7.07 12.14 1.84
N ASP A 309 -7.05 13.39 1.41
CA ASP A 309 -6.65 13.76 0.05
C ASP A 309 -5.17 13.46 -0.23
N ASP A 310 -4.30 13.80 0.72
CA ASP A 310 -2.87 13.48 0.64
C ASP A 310 -2.66 11.95 0.60
N ALA A 311 -3.41 11.19 1.41
CA ALA A 311 -3.34 9.74 1.38
C ALA A 311 -3.81 9.16 0.05
N TRP A 312 -4.91 9.67 -0.52
CA TRP A 312 -5.30 9.28 -1.88
C TRP A 312 -4.22 9.60 -2.90
N ARG A 313 -3.52 10.72 -2.75
CA ARG A 313 -2.52 11.15 -3.71
C ARG A 313 -1.22 10.35 -3.64
N TYR A 314 -0.75 10.06 -2.43
CA TYR A 314 0.58 9.49 -2.20
C TYR A 314 0.58 8.02 -1.79
N CYS A 315 -0.53 7.52 -1.25
CA CYS A 315 -0.69 6.15 -0.77
C CYS A 315 -1.51 5.26 -1.74
N SER A 316 -2.22 5.84 -2.72
CA SER A 316 -2.95 5.08 -3.75
C SER A 316 -2.25 5.03 -5.11
N ASP A 317 -2.45 3.97 -5.87
CA ASP A 317 -1.90 3.80 -7.21
C ASP A 317 -2.47 4.80 -8.23
N ILE A 318 -3.76 5.14 -8.14
CA ILE A 318 -4.44 6.09 -9.04
C ILE A 318 -4.14 7.55 -8.69
N GLY A 319 -3.78 7.83 -7.43
CA GLY A 319 -3.40 9.16 -6.96
C GLY A 319 -4.57 10.14 -6.81
N LYS A 320 -5.82 9.69 -6.87
CA LYS A 320 -7.03 10.51 -6.70
C LYS A 320 -8.19 9.67 -6.18
N SER A 321 -9.11 10.27 -5.42
CA SER A 321 -10.33 9.59 -5.01
C SER A 321 -11.20 9.29 -6.24
N SER A 322 -11.75 8.08 -6.30
CA SER A 322 -12.77 7.70 -7.29
C SER A 322 -14.12 8.16 -6.75
N GLN A 323 -14.47 9.42 -7.00
CA GLN A 323 -15.82 9.95 -6.83
C GLN A 323 -16.39 10.35 -8.18
#